data_AF-A0A2V8E853-F1
#
_entry.id   AF-A0A2V8E853-F1
#
_cell.length_a   1.000
_cell.length_b   1.000
_cell.length_c   1.000
_cell.angle_alpha   90.00
_cell.angle_beta   90.00
_cell.angle_gamma   90.00
#
_symmetry.space_group_name_H-M   'P 1'
#
loop_
_entity.id
_entity.type
_entity.pdbx_description
1 polymer ?
#
loop_
_entity_poly.entity_id
_entity_poly.type
_entity_poly.pdbx_seq_one_letter_code
_entity_poly.pdbx_strand_id
1 'polypeptide(L)'
;MARALLFFVLFVLLVRALSQLWRGLVQGIQGPQGRPSVPTRGVQMIRDPVCGTFVVPARAVMLSVGRERLYFCSDSCRDAYRARTA
;
A
#
# COMPACT_ATOMS: atom_id res chain seq x y z
N MET A 1 16.45 -12.53 -53.90
CA MET A 1 16.76 -11.53 -52.85
C MET A 1 15.52 -10.70 -52.47
N ALA A 2 14.96 -9.88 -53.38
CA ALA A 2 13.81 -9.00 -53.08
C ALA A 2 12.53 -9.72 -52.59
N ARG A 3 12.22 -10.91 -53.13
CA ARG A 3 11.08 -11.72 -52.68
C ARG A 3 11.25 -12.24 -51.24
N ALA A 4 12.46 -12.66 -50.87
CA ALA A 4 12.76 -13.10 -49.50
C ALA A 4 12.70 -11.93 -48.51
N LEU A 5 13.19 -10.75 -48.90
CA LEU A 5 13.03 -9.51 -48.13
C LEU A 5 11.55 -9.15 -47.94
N LEU A 6 10.73 -9.25 -48.99
CA LEU A 6 9.28 -9.00 -48.89
C LEU A 6 8.61 -9.98 -47.92
N PHE A 7 8.90 -11.28 -48.00
CA PHE A 7 8.35 -12.26 -47.06
C PHE A 7 8.83 -12.02 -45.62
N PHE A 8 10.09 -11.65 -45.42
CA PHE A 8 10.63 -11.34 -44.10
C PHE A 8 9.96 -10.10 -43.50
N VAL A 9 9.78 -9.03 -44.28
CA VAL A 9 9.07 -7.82 -43.85
C VAL A 9 7.61 -8.13 -43.56
N LEU A 10 6.92 -8.87 -44.43
CA LEU A 10 5.53 -9.29 -44.24
C LEU A 10 5.37 -10.13 -42.97
N PHE A 11 6.29 -11.07 -42.72
CA PHE A 11 6.30 -11.92 -41.54
C PHE A 11 6.51 -11.09 -40.26
N VAL A 12 7.45 -10.14 -40.27
CA VAL A 12 7.67 -9.22 -39.15
C VAL A 12 6.43 -8.36 -38.88
N LEU A 13 5.75 -7.86 -39.91
CA LEU A 13 4.51 -7.09 -39.77
C LEU A 13 3.37 -7.96 -39.20
N LEU A 14 3.23 -9.19 -39.67
CA LEU A 14 2.24 -10.16 -39.16
C LEU A 14 2.47 -10.49 -37.69
N VAL A 15 3.71 -10.79 -37.31
CA VAL A 15 4.08 -11.08 -35.91
C VAL A 15 3.82 -9.85 -35.02
N ARG A 16 4.13 -8.64 -35.50
CA ARG A 16 3.84 -7.41 -34.77
C ARG A 16 2.33 -7.23 -34.57
N ALA A 17 1.52 -7.37 -35.61
CA ALA A 17 0.08 -7.26 -35.55
C ALA A 17 -0.54 -8.28 -34.58
N LEU A 18 -0.13 -9.56 -34.68
CA LEU A 18 -0.57 -10.61 -33.74
C LEU A 18 -0.17 -10.28 -32.31
N SER A 19 1.07 -9.82 -32.08
CA SER A 19 1.56 -9.48 -30.74
C SER A 19 0.82 -8.29 -30.11
N GLN A 20 0.29 -7.36 -30.92
CA GLN A 20 -0.47 -6.21 -30.44
C GLN A 20 -1.89 -6.62 -30.05
N LEU A 21 -2.52 -7.50 -30.84
CA LEU A 21 -3.84 -8.06 -30.53
C LEU A 21 -3.79 -8.93 -29.26
N TRP A 22 -2.77 -9.78 -29.11
CA TRP A 22 -2.60 -10.63 -27.93
C TRP A 22 -2.35 -9.82 -26.66
N ARG A 23 -1.58 -8.73 -26.76
CA ARG A 23 -1.35 -7.79 -25.64
C ARG A 23 -2.65 -7.12 -25.18
N GLY A 24 -3.53 -6.73 -26.12
CA GLY A 24 -4.83 -6.14 -25.80
C GLY A 24 -5.77 -7.12 -25.07
N LEU A 25 -5.80 -8.39 -25.49
CA LEU A 25 -6.63 -9.40 -24.83
C LEU A 25 -6.11 -9.76 -23.42
N VAL A 26 -4.79 -9.89 -23.24
CA VAL A 26 -4.18 -10.13 -21.92
C VAL A 26 -4.39 -8.95 -20.97
N GLN A 27 -4.34 -7.72 -21.47
CA GLN A 27 -4.63 -6.51 -20.68
C GLN A 27 -6.11 -6.39 -20.27
N GLY A 28 -7.05 -6.98 -21.01
CA GLY A 28 -8.46 -7.03 -20.61
C GLY A 28 -8.76 -7.96 -19.43
N ILE A 29 -7.91 -8.97 -19.22
CA ILE A 29 -8.04 -9.95 -18.11
C ILE A 29 -7.24 -9.50 -16.88
N GLN A 30 -6.13 -8.79 -17.08
CA GLN A 30 -5.39 -8.15 -15.99
C GLN A 30 -5.98 -6.77 -15.72
N GLY A 31 -6.97 -6.73 -14.82
CA GLY A 31 -7.58 -5.48 -14.35
C GLY A 31 -6.55 -4.40 -13.97
N PRO A 32 -6.96 -3.12 -13.95
CA PRO A 32 -6.08 -1.96 -14.10
C PRO A 32 -4.82 -2.05 -13.24
N GLN A 33 -3.69 -2.41 -13.85
CA GLN A 33 -2.39 -2.28 -13.21
C GLN A 33 -2.06 -0.79 -13.17
N GLY A 34 -2.09 -0.23 -11.95
CA GLY A 34 -1.59 1.11 -11.70
C GLY A 34 -2.68 2.17 -11.58
N ARG A 35 -3.50 2.08 -10.53
CA ARG A 35 -3.75 3.32 -9.79
C ARG A 35 -2.43 3.66 -9.12
N PRO A 36 -1.85 4.86 -9.34
CA PRO A 36 -0.80 5.34 -8.44
C PRO A 36 -1.42 5.28 -7.05
N SER A 37 -0.90 4.42 -6.18
CA SER A 37 -1.21 4.54 -4.77
C SER A 37 -0.70 5.92 -4.39
N VAL A 38 -1.63 6.86 -4.21
CA VAL A 38 -1.34 8.06 -3.42
C VAL A 38 -0.67 7.50 -2.16
N PRO A 39 0.55 7.92 -1.81
CA PRO A 39 1.14 7.54 -0.55
C PRO A 39 0.29 8.26 0.50
N THR A 40 -0.84 7.67 0.86
CA THR A 40 -1.47 7.90 2.14
C THR A 40 -0.37 7.53 3.10
N ARG A 41 0.36 8.55 3.57
CA ARG A 41 1.29 8.47 4.68
C ARG A 41 0.41 8.08 5.87
N GLY A 42 0.00 6.81 5.89
CA GLY A 42 -0.87 6.23 6.88
C GLY A 42 -0.04 6.24 8.14
N VAL A 43 -0.30 7.22 8.99
CA VAL A 43 0.34 7.25 10.29
C VAL A 43 -0.15 6.01 11.01
N GLN A 44 0.77 5.11 11.36
CA GLN A 44 0.42 3.88 12.06
C GLN A 44 -0.31 4.27 13.35
N MET A 45 -1.60 3.97 13.40
CA MET A 45 -2.41 4.25 14.57
C MET A 45 -2.11 3.19 15.62
N ILE A 46 -1.80 3.63 16.83
CA ILE A 46 -1.59 2.76 17.98
C ILE A 46 -2.89 2.69 18.77
N ARG A 47 -3.19 1.52 19.33
CA ARG A 47 -4.37 1.30 20.16
C ARG A 47 -4.06 1.67 21.61
N ASP A 48 -4.94 2.45 22.23
CA ASP A 48 -4.92 2.75 23.66
C ASP A 48 -5.22 1.47 24.48
N PRO A 49 -4.39 1.09 25.46
CA PRO A 49 -4.59 -0.12 26.26
C PRO A 49 -5.75 -0.05 27.28
N VAL A 50 -6.27 1.15 27.58
CA VAL A 50 -7.36 1.35 28.55
C VAL A 50 -8.72 1.31 27.88
N CYS A 51 -8.92 2.13 26.85
CA CYS A 51 -10.23 2.27 26.18
C CYS A 51 -10.29 1.60 24.80
N GLY A 52 -9.15 1.20 24.23
CA GLY A 52 -9.09 0.55 22.92
C GLY A 52 -9.23 1.49 21.72
N THR A 53 -9.23 2.80 21.92
CA THR A 53 -9.30 3.79 20.84
C THR A 53 -7.99 3.82 20.04
N PHE A 54 -8.09 3.92 18.71
CA PHE A 54 -6.94 4.08 17.83
C PHE A 54 -6.52 5.55 17.76
N VAL A 55 -5.26 5.82 18.06
CA VAL A 55 -4.70 7.17 18.15
C VAL A 55 -3.45 7.31 17.31
N VAL A 56 -3.27 8.52 16.79
CA VAL A 56 -2.08 8.89 16.04
C VAL A 56 -0.96 9.19 17.04
N PRO A 57 0.18 8.47 17.03
CA PRO A 57 1.26 8.65 18.01
C PRO A 57 1.77 10.09 18.14
N ALA A 58 1.73 10.86 17.04
CA ALA A 58 2.15 12.25 17.00
C ALA A 58 1.23 13.23 17.77
N ARG A 59 -0.02 12.83 18.07
CA ARG A 59 -1.01 13.63 18.80
C ARG A 59 -1.48 12.97 20.10
N ALA A 60 -0.99 11.78 20.40
CA ALA A 60 -1.39 10.99 21.54
C ALA A 60 -0.58 11.36 22.79
N VAL A 61 -1.16 11.10 23.96
CA VAL A 61 -0.49 11.24 25.24
C VAL A 61 0.45 10.06 25.42
N MET A 62 1.74 10.31 25.61
CA MET A 62 2.75 9.26 25.76
C MET A 62 3.08 9.01 27.23
N LEU A 63 3.24 7.73 27.61
CA LEU A 63 3.84 7.32 28.89
C LEU A 63 4.98 6.35 28.61
N SER A 64 6.15 6.62 29.19
CA SER A 64 7.26 5.66 29.19
C SER A 64 7.12 4.72 30.38
N VAL A 65 7.01 3.43 30.13
CA VAL A 65 6.96 2.38 31.16
C VAL A 65 8.14 1.45 30.91
N GLY A 66 9.20 1.59 31.71
CA GLY A 66 10.46 0.87 31.50
C GLY A 66 11.09 1.21 30.14
N ARG A 67 11.23 0.21 29.26
CA ARG A 67 11.75 0.37 27.88
C ARG A 67 10.69 0.61 26.82
N GLU A 68 9.41 0.55 27.17
CA GLU A 68 8.30 0.65 26.21
C GLU A 68 7.59 2.01 26.34
N ARG A 69 7.07 2.52 25.21
CA ARG A 69 6.28 3.75 25.18
C ARG A 69 4.84 3.41 24.83
N LEU A 70 3.95 3.68 25.76
CA LEU A 70 2.52 3.50 25.60
C LEU A 70 1.88 4.82 25.19
N TYR A 71 0.85 4.72 24.36
CA TYR A 71 0.13 5.87 23.82
C TYR A 71 -1.34 5.79 24.25
N PHE A 72 -1.85 6.92 24.71
CA PHE A 72 -3.21 7.06 25.24
C PHE A 72 -3.97 8.14 24.48
N CYS A 73 -5.29 8.00 24.43
CA CYS A 73 -6.17 8.96 23.80
C CYS A 73 -6.36 10.23 24.63
N SER A 74 -6.17 10.16 25.94
CA SER A 74 -6.37 11.27 26.88
C SER A 74 -5.52 11.12 28.14
N ASP A 75 -5.33 12.21 28.88
CA ASP A 75 -4.74 12.20 30.22
C ASP A 75 -5.48 11.26 31.18
N SER A 76 -6.82 11.20 31.10
CA SER A 76 -7.62 10.30 31.92
C SER A 76 -7.30 8.81 31.70
N CYS A 77 -7.06 8.40 30.44
CA CYS A 77 -6.65 7.02 30.15
C CYS A 77 -5.24 6.73 30.67
N ARG A 78 -4.31 7.68 30.55
CA ARG A 78 -2.96 7.53 31.13
C ARG A 78 -3.02 7.39 32.66
N ASP A 79 -3.81 8.20 33.32
CA ASP A 79 -3.90 8.20 34.79
C ASP A 79 -4.61 6.94 35.30
N ALA A 80 -5.67 6.50 34.61
CA ALA A 80 -6.31 5.20 34.87
C ALA A 80 -5.35 4.02 34.64
N TYR A 81 -4.50 4.09 33.62
CA TYR A 81 -3.45 3.08 33.40
C TYR A 81 -2.46 3.07 34.57
N ARG A 82 -1.93 4.25 34.95
CA ARG A 82 -1.01 4.40 36.09
C ARG A 82 -1.60 3.85 37.38
N ALA A 83 -2.87 4.15 37.68
CA ALA A 83 -3.54 3.67 38.89
C ALA A 83 -3.73 2.14 38.91
N ARG A 84 -3.81 1.49 37.74
CA ARG A 84 -3.91 0.02 37.63
C ARG A 84 -2.55 -0.69 37.66
N THR A 85 -1.48 -0.01 37.23
CA THR A 85 -0.12 -0.57 37.15
C THR A 85 0.82 -0.15 38.29
N ALA A 86 0.40 0.78 39.15
CA ALA A 86 1.09 1.12 40.41
C ALA A 86 0.83 0.04 41.47
#